data_AF-W6KHF8-F1
#
_entry.id   AF-W6KHF8-F1
#
_cell.length_a   1.000
_cell.length_b   1.000
_cell.length_c   1.000
_cell.angle_alpha   90.00
_cell.angle_beta   90.00
_cell.angle_gamma   90.00
#
_symmetry.space_group_name_H-M   'P 1'
#
loop_
_entity.id
_entity.type
_entity.pdbx_description
1 polymer ?
#
loop_
_entity_poly.entity_id
_entity_poly.type
_entity_poly.pdbx_seq_one_letter_code
_entity_poly.pdbx_strand_id
1 'polypeptide(L)'
;MRCPFGLKYFSNYRGSRVSVRLQPCLLLSKRHVSSSSALSPPAWIARLREECRSNEKSISCDIKIYDELSWYRKPFIFDKDLFDPANMSSILRKRLCLGDENTEYTVIGEAFPFPDREDSPVINEPSRLCRLLWDHNSPTEKIMIQLSEHFPPLLWHTVRPSYSAIQRVFNEFLDADAEHMKKYLPYYEELQNGIETQTKESLTGTLSPSYIKNKYIEDMRSRDPRSVEMDYPLEHSLFLGTSGHFRLIEDRMMKSNPFVFGWPLLLSDGNEHLEDTPVRMCAFRTIYSKSLLMFHTRLDLQVDHRQVHLPGDDKEDILLEMPIFCNVNYPVNTRMCGGRPLVQRFNQVMNTSYPLDTPVDVLATFSRESTLKGTQELVEELKFLTAASERAPEVERVLHISENELSSNRILGQLAYTIVYLALMNYTRFVEDVFEVYWRHPSDLVRIACAKGAHIFGRQDLLEKLIRQEPEGRPKKMLMKTMCSEGNAASITK
;
A
#
# COMPACT_ATOMS: atom_id res chain seq x y z
N MET A 1 -15.42 -26.96 -11.24
CA MET A 1 -15.64 -28.07 -10.29
C MET A 1 -16.12 -27.45 -8.99
N ARG A 2 -17.32 -27.79 -8.51
CA ARG A 2 -17.80 -27.34 -7.19
C ARG A 2 -17.17 -28.24 -6.13
N CYS A 3 -16.35 -27.68 -5.25
CA CYS A 3 -15.91 -28.37 -4.04
C CYS A 3 -17.13 -28.52 -3.09
N PRO A 4 -17.41 -29.72 -2.55
CA PRO A 4 -18.60 -29.96 -1.72
C PRO A 4 -18.40 -29.64 -0.22
N PHE A 5 -17.27 -29.03 0.15
CA PHE A 5 -17.00 -28.58 1.52
C PHE A 5 -16.58 -27.11 1.46
N GLY A 6 -17.56 -26.21 1.59
CA GLY A 6 -17.33 -24.78 1.71
C GLY A 6 -17.43 -24.35 3.18
N LEU A 7 -16.55 -23.44 3.60
CA LEU A 7 -16.68 -22.66 4.82
C LEU A 7 -18.12 -22.15 4.99
N LYS A 8 -18.83 -22.66 6.00
CA LYS A 8 -20.23 -22.33 6.28
C LYS A 8 -20.44 -20.91 6.84
N TYR A 9 -19.37 -20.16 7.11
CA TYR A 9 -19.42 -19.02 8.04
C TYR A 9 -19.02 -17.65 7.48
N PHE A 10 -18.60 -17.54 6.22
CA PHE A 10 -18.27 -16.23 5.63
C PHE A 10 -19.39 -15.62 4.75
N SER A 11 -20.59 -16.23 4.72
CA SER A 11 -21.73 -15.83 3.85
C SER A 11 -22.96 -15.25 4.58
N ASN A 12 -22.97 -15.13 5.92
CA ASN A 12 -24.19 -14.71 6.63
C ASN A 12 -24.17 -13.28 7.16
N TYR A 13 -24.40 -12.32 6.27
CA TYR A 13 -25.02 -11.04 6.63
C TYR A 13 -26.54 -11.11 6.40
N ARG A 14 -27.28 -11.62 7.39
CA ARG A 14 -28.68 -11.24 7.61
C ARG A 14 -28.78 -10.61 9.00
N GLY A 15 -28.48 -9.32 9.07
CA GLY A 15 -28.82 -8.51 10.23
C GLY A 15 -30.34 -8.50 10.41
N SER A 16 -30.79 -9.09 11.53
CA SER A 16 -32.15 -8.97 12.03
C SER A 16 -32.53 -7.50 12.16
N ARG A 17 -33.57 -7.10 11.43
CA ARG A 17 -34.19 -5.77 11.52
C ARG A 17 -34.75 -5.58 12.93
N VAL A 18 -34.04 -4.84 13.78
CA VAL A 18 -34.69 -4.06 14.83
C VAL A 18 -35.18 -2.78 14.15
N SER A 19 -36.50 -2.72 13.92
CA SER A 19 -37.20 -1.55 13.40
C SER A 19 -37.16 -0.41 14.44
N VAL A 20 -36.07 0.34 14.47
CA VAL A 20 -36.09 1.70 15.03
C VAL A 20 -36.57 2.62 13.91
N ARG A 21 -37.81 3.09 14.00
CA ARG A 21 -38.34 4.15 13.14
C ARG A 21 -37.56 5.44 13.40
N LEU A 22 -36.49 5.64 12.63
CA LEU A 22 -35.92 6.97 12.44
C LEU A 22 -36.69 7.62 11.28
N GLN A 23 -37.47 8.66 11.60
CA GLN A 23 -38.07 9.53 10.61
C GLN A 23 -36.97 10.13 9.73
N PRO A 24 -37.06 10.05 8.39
CA PRO A 24 -36.19 10.82 7.53
C PRO A 24 -36.59 12.29 7.63
N CYS A 25 -35.70 13.11 8.18
CA CYS A 25 -35.82 14.56 8.09
C CYS A 25 -35.53 14.95 6.62
N LEU A 26 -36.59 15.00 5.82
CA LEU A 26 -36.57 15.46 4.43
C LEU A 26 -36.25 16.96 4.39
N LEU A 27 -34.97 17.32 4.27
CA LEU A 27 -34.59 18.61 3.71
C LEU A 27 -34.45 18.47 2.20
N LEU A 28 -35.60 18.51 1.52
CA LEU A 28 -35.74 18.74 0.09
C LEU A 28 -35.19 20.13 -0.24
N SER A 29 -33.91 20.23 -0.59
CA SER A 29 -33.43 21.36 -1.40
C SER A 29 -33.70 21.04 -2.86
N LYS A 30 -34.87 21.46 -3.36
CA LYS A 30 -35.14 21.57 -4.79
C LYS A 30 -34.21 22.63 -5.36
N ARG A 31 -33.02 22.24 -5.82
CA ARG A 31 -32.22 23.08 -6.72
C ARG A 31 -32.66 22.81 -8.15
N HIS A 32 -33.11 23.89 -8.79
CA HIS A 32 -33.49 23.95 -10.18
C HIS A 32 -32.43 23.31 -11.07
N VAL A 33 -32.87 22.32 -11.86
CA VAL A 33 -32.14 21.74 -12.97
C VAL A 33 -31.96 22.85 -14.02
N SER A 34 -30.75 23.38 -14.13
CA SER A 34 -30.34 24.11 -15.32
C SER A 34 -30.11 23.09 -16.43
N SER A 35 -30.81 23.31 -17.54
CA SER A 35 -30.77 22.53 -18.77
C SER A 35 -29.34 22.43 -19.32
N SER A 36 -28.69 21.29 -19.16
CA SER A 36 -27.65 20.84 -20.08
C SER A 36 -28.29 19.83 -21.05
N SER A 37 -27.94 19.95 -22.33
CA SER A 37 -28.46 19.18 -23.45
C SER A 37 -28.69 17.70 -23.12
N ALA A 38 -29.91 17.22 -23.37
CA ALA A 38 -30.24 15.80 -23.32
C ALA A 38 -29.50 15.08 -24.45
N LEU A 39 -28.23 14.73 -24.22
CA LEU A 39 -27.50 13.78 -25.04
C LEU A 39 -28.23 12.45 -24.89
N SER A 40 -28.88 12.01 -25.98
CA SER A 40 -29.42 10.66 -26.08
C SER A 40 -28.36 9.65 -25.68
N PRO A 41 -28.72 8.57 -24.96
CA PRO A 41 -27.77 7.53 -24.58
C PRO A 41 -27.07 6.99 -25.82
N PRO A 42 -25.72 6.88 -25.82
CA PRO A 42 -25.01 6.39 -26.98
C PRO A 42 -25.40 4.94 -27.30
N ALA A 43 -25.48 4.63 -28.59
CA ALA A 43 -25.93 3.33 -29.10
C ALA A 43 -25.10 2.14 -28.60
N TRP A 44 -23.84 2.37 -28.18
CA TRP A 44 -23.02 1.31 -27.59
C TRP A 44 -23.59 0.77 -26.27
N ILE A 45 -24.33 1.55 -25.47
CA ILE A 45 -24.88 1.07 -24.19
C ILE A 45 -25.97 0.03 -24.45
N ALA A 46 -26.85 0.28 -25.43
CA ALA A 46 -27.88 -0.67 -25.85
C ALA A 46 -27.27 -1.96 -26.40
N ARG A 47 -26.23 -1.85 -27.25
CA ARG A 47 -25.46 -3.00 -27.75
C ARG A 47 -24.84 -3.82 -26.61
N LEU A 48 -24.18 -3.15 -25.66
CA LEU A 48 -23.57 -3.84 -24.51
C LEU A 48 -24.62 -4.57 -23.67
N ARG A 49 -25.80 -3.97 -23.47
CA ARG A 49 -26.90 -4.61 -22.74
C ARG A 49 -27.40 -5.88 -23.43
N GLU A 50 -27.52 -5.87 -24.75
CA GLU A 50 -27.90 -7.04 -25.55
C GLU A 50 -26.82 -8.14 -25.50
N GLU A 51 -25.54 -7.75 -25.58
CA GLU A 51 -24.42 -8.68 -25.39
C GLU A 51 -24.47 -9.34 -24.00
N CYS A 52 -24.70 -8.57 -22.93
CA CYS A 52 -24.79 -9.12 -21.57
C CYS A 52 -25.97 -10.10 -21.43
N ARG A 53 -27.16 -9.75 -21.94
CA ARG A 53 -28.34 -10.65 -21.91
C ARG A 53 -28.09 -11.95 -22.66
N SER A 54 -27.41 -11.87 -23.81
CA SER A 54 -27.08 -13.05 -24.62
C SER A 54 -26.07 -13.97 -23.92
N ASN A 55 -25.26 -13.43 -23.01
CA ASN A 55 -24.21 -14.14 -22.28
C ASN A 55 -24.56 -14.41 -20.80
N GLU A 56 -25.80 -14.17 -20.36
CA GLU A 56 -26.25 -14.33 -18.96
C GLU A 56 -26.06 -15.76 -18.40
N LYS A 57 -25.91 -16.75 -19.29
CA LYS A 57 -25.62 -18.15 -18.91
C LYS A 57 -24.12 -18.44 -18.63
N SER A 58 -23.24 -17.48 -18.90
CA SER A 58 -21.81 -17.58 -18.60
C SER A 58 -21.58 -17.38 -17.10
N ILE A 59 -21.18 -18.44 -16.40
CA ILE A 59 -21.09 -18.50 -14.93
C ILE A 59 -19.99 -17.58 -14.36
N SER A 60 -19.05 -17.10 -15.18
CA SER A 60 -17.81 -16.50 -14.66
C SER A 60 -17.94 -15.03 -14.22
N CYS A 61 -18.82 -14.24 -14.82
CA CYS A 61 -18.97 -12.81 -14.50
C CYS A 61 -20.42 -12.36 -14.70
N ASP A 62 -21.11 -12.05 -13.60
CA ASP A 62 -22.41 -11.39 -13.65
C ASP A 62 -22.20 -9.90 -13.98
N ILE A 63 -22.65 -9.49 -15.17
CA ILE A 63 -22.56 -8.12 -15.68
C ILE A 63 -23.97 -7.64 -15.99
N LYS A 64 -24.44 -6.67 -15.22
CA LYS A 64 -25.81 -6.18 -15.29
C LYS A 64 -25.84 -4.72 -15.71
N ILE A 65 -26.39 -4.47 -16.90
CA ILE A 65 -26.66 -3.12 -17.40
C ILE A 65 -28.13 -2.78 -17.09
N TYR A 66 -28.32 -1.70 -16.34
CA TYR A 66 -29.64 -1.27 -15.89
C TYR A 66 -30.49 -0.69 -17.03
N ASP A 67 -31.80 -0.64 -16.80
CA ASP A 67 -32.70 0.21 -17.59
C ASP A 67 -32.34 1.68 -17.43
N GLU A 68 -32.58 2.47 -18.48
CA GLU A 68 -32.27 3.91 -18.51
C GLU A 68 -32.96 4.68 -17.37
N LEU A 69 -34.15 4.22 -16.95
CA LEU A 69 -34.91 4.79 -15.83
C LEU A 69 -34.22 4.59 -14.47
N SER A 70 -33.30 3.64 -14.36
CA SER A 70 -32.53 3.35 -13.15
C SER A 70 -31.15 3.98 -13.16
N TRP A 71 -30.77 4.65 -14.25
CA TRP A 71 -29.50 5.37 -14.31
C TRP A 71 -29.55 6.61 -13.45
N TYR A 72 -28.43 6.95 -12.84
CA TYR A 72 -28.31 8.16 -12.07
C TYR A 72 -26.93 8.77 -12.27
N ARG A 73 -26.91 10.11 -12.31
CA ARG A 73 -25.69 10.90 -12.41
C ARG A 73 -25.20 11.24 -11.01
N LYS A 74 -23.89 11.21 -10.84
CA LYS A 74 -23.25 11.66 -9.61
C LYS A 74 -21.82 12.12 -9.86
N PRO A 75 -21.32 13.11 -9.11
CA PRO A 75 -19.89 13.32 -8.98
C PRO A 75 -19.26 12.20 -8.14
N PHE A 76 -17.93 12.07 -8.22
CA PHE A 76 -17.20 11.26 -7.25
C PHE A 76 -17.17 11.98 -5.90
N ILE A 77 -17.44 11.24 -4.82
CA ILE A 77 -17.45 11.77 -3.45
C ILE A 77 -16.47 10.94 -2.64
N PHE A 78 -15.47 11.61 -2.07
CA PHE A 78 -14.53 11.00 -1.14
C PHE A 78 -15.25 10.59 0.14
N ASP A 79 -14.93 9.38 0.62
CA ASP A 79 -15.43 8.87 1.88
C ASP A 79 -14.94 9.74 3.06
N LYS A 80 -15.86 10.18 3.92
CA LYS A 80 -15.52 11.09 5.02
C LYS A 80 -14.72 10.41 6.13
N ASP A 81 -14.96 9.13 6.37
CA ASP A 81 -14.39 8.40 7.48
C ASP A 81 -13.05 7.77 7.08
N LEU A 82 -12.94 7.33 5.82
CA LEU A 82 -11.74 6.65 5.31
C LEU A 82 -10.77 7.58 4.59
N PHE A 83 -11.26 8.47 3.72
CA PHE A 83 -10.42 9.41 2.98
C PHE A 83 -10.24 10.76 3.69
N ASP A 84 -11.21 11.16 4.50
CA ASP A 84 -11.25 12.44 5.20
C ASP A 84 -10.90 13.63 4.28
N PRO A 85 -11.79 13.98 3.35
CA PRO A 85 -11.52 15.01 2.35
C PRO A 85 -11.28 16.40 2.97
N ALA A 86 -11.67 16.63 4.23
CA ALA A 86 -11.43 17.89 4.94
C ALA A 86 -9.94 18.10 5.21
N ASN A 87 -9.20 17.02 5.48
CA ASN A 87 -7.76 17.03 5.72
C ASN A 87 -6.92 16.80 4.46
N MET A 88 -7.56 16.49 3.32
CA MET A 88 -6.87 16.40 2.03
C MET A 88 -6.64 17.79 1.42
N SER A 89 -5.48 17.98 0.77
CA SER A 89 -5.26 19.19 -0.01
C SER A 89 -6.19 19.23 -1.24
N SER A 90 -6.63 20.44 -1.62
CA SER A 90 -7.46 20.62 -2.81
C SER A 90 -6.75 20.17 -4.10
N ILE A 91 -5.42 20.33 -4.14
CA ILE A 91 -4.59 19.87 -5.26
C ILE A 91 -4.67 18.34 -5.39
N LEU A 92 -4.55 17.61 -4.28
CA LEU A 92 -4.64 16.16 -4.27
C LEU A 92 -6.03 15.69 -4.73
N ARG A 93 -7.10 16.27 -4.19
CA ARG A 93 -8.48 15.90 -4.60
C ARG A 93 -8.70 16.14 -6.09
N LYS A 94 -8.28 17.29 -6.62
CA LYS A 94 -8.34 17.58 -8.06
C LYS A 94 -7.55 16.57 -8.89
N ARG A 95 -6.32 16.23 -8.49
CA ARG A 95 -5.50 15.21 -9.18
C ARG A 95 -6.23 13.86 -9.26
N LEU A 96 -6.77 13.40 -8.13
CA LEU A 96 -7.53 12.15 -8.05
C LEU A 96 -8.84 12.19 -8.85
N CYS A 97 -9.45 13.36 -9.00
CA CYS A 97 -10.65 13.60 -9.82
C CYS A 97 -10.35 14.08 -11.26
N LEU A 98 -9.15 13.82 -11.79
CA LEU A 98 -8.77 14.16 -13.17
C LEU A 98 -8.89 15.67 -13.52
N GLY A 99 -8.74 16.54 -12.52
CA GLY A 99 -8.72 18.00 -12.64
C GLY A 99 -9.97 18.70 -12.09
N ASP A 100 -11.11 18.02 -12.03
CA ASP A 100 -12.38 18.60 -11.59
C ASP A 100 -13.20 17.66 -10.69
N GLU A 101 -13.42 18.08 -9.45
CA GLU A 101 -14.21 17.35 -8.45
C GLU A 101 -15.71 17.33 -8.78
N ASN A 102 -16.20 18.24 -9.64
CA ASN A 102 -17.62 18.37 -9.97
C ASN A 102 -18.01 17.59 -11.23
N THR A 103 -17.06 16.93 -11.90
CA THR A 103 -17.37 16.14 -13.08
C THR A 103 -18.32 15.01 -12.71
N GLU A 104 -19.49 14.99 -13.36
CA GLU A 104 -20.52 13.98 -13.13
C GLU A 104 -20.37 12.80 -14.08
N TYR A 105 -20.58 11.61 -13.53
CA TYR A 105 -20.58 10.35 -14.25
C TYR A 105 -21.93 9.67 -14.10
N THR A 106 -22.39 8.96 -15.13
CA THR A 106 -23.62 8.16 -15.03
C THR A 106 -23.29 6.75 -14.62
N VAL A 107 -23.91 6.26 -13.56
CA VAL A 107 -23.88 4.83 -13.22
C VAL A 107 -24.93 4.12 -14.08
N ILE A 108 -24.46 3.20 -14.92
CA ILE A 108 -25.29 2.49 -15.92
C ILE A 108 -25.47 1.00 -15.60
N GLY A 109 -24.70 0.47 -14.64
CA GLY A 109 -24.74 -0.93 -14.30
C GLY A 109 -23.82 -1.30 -13.15
N GLU A 110 -23.81 -2.59 -12.87
CA GLU A 110 -22.99 -3.24 -11.86
C GLU A 110 -22.35 -4.50 -12.45
N ALA A 111 -21.20 -4.88 -11.90
CA ALA A 111 -20.52 -6.11 -12.29
C ALA A 111 -19.70 -6.62 -11.12
N PHE A 112 -19.44 -7.93 -11.11
CA PHE A 112 -18.42 -8.60 -10.30
C PHE A 112 -18.31 -8.21 -8.81
N PRO A 113 -18.64 -9.11 -7.86
CA PRO A 113 -18.53 -8.81 -6.44
C PRO A 113 -17.09 -8.94 -5.92
N PHE A 114 -16.65 -7.98 -5.11
CA PHE A 114 -15.42 -8.02 -4.31
C PHE A 114 -15.73 -8.10 -2.79
N PRO A 115 -14.78 -8.59 -1.97
CA PRO A 115 -14.87 -8.52 -0.52
C PRO A 115 -14.84 -7.08 0.01
N ASP A 116 -15.37 -6.90 1.22
CA ASP A 116 -15.12 -5.73 2.06
C ASP A 116 -13.80 -5.88 2.84
N ARG A 117 -13.25 -4.78 3.34
CA ARG A 117 -12.00 -4.77 4.14
C ARG A 117 -12.12 -5.55 5.44
N GLU A 118 -13.33 -5.64 5.98
CA GLU A 118 -13.63 -6.36 7.21
C GLU A 118 -13.81 -7.86 7.01
N ASP A 119 -14.11 -8.28 5.77
CA ASP A 119 -14.24 -9.69 5.41
C ASP A 119 -12.89 -10.41 5.54
N SER A 120 -12.94 -11.72 5.75
CA SER A 120 -11.74 -12.56 5.69
C SER A 120 -11.10 -12.48 4.29
N PRO A 121 -9.75 -12.50 4.20
CA PRO A 121 -9.05 -12.54 2.92
C PRO A 121 -9.46 -13.71 2.01
N VAL A 122 -9.96 -14.79 2.61
CA VAL A 122 -10.56 -15.94 1.91
C VAL A 122 -12.07 -15.92 2.15
N ILE A 123 -12.84 -15.61 1.11
CA ILE A 123 -14.31 -15.52 1.13
C ILE A 123 -14.91 -16.20 -0.10
N ASN A 124 -15.96 -16.99 0.09
CA ASN A 124 -16.62 -17.71 -1.01
C ASN A 124 -17.67 -16.85 -1.74
N GLU A 125 -18.34 -15.95 -1.03
CA GLU A 125 -19.48 -15.17 -1.55
C GLU A 125 -19.31 -13.68 -1.21
N PRO A 126 -18.44 -12.95 -1.95
CA PRO A 126 -18.32 -11.51 -1.80
C PRO A 126 -19.64 -10.81 -2.20
N SER A 127 -19.87 -9.61 -1.64
CA SER A 127 -21.15 -8.89 -1.81
C SER A 127 -21.04 -7.50 -2.41
N ARG A 128 -19.83 -6.90 -2.46
CA ARG A 128 -19.65 -5.53 -2.93
C ARG A 128 -19.45 -5.49 -4.44
N LEU A 129 -20.53 -5.17 -5.16
CA LEU A 129 -20.49 -5.07 -6.63
C LEU A 129 -19.73 -3.83 -7.11
N CYS A 130 -18.94 -4.01 -8.17
CA CYS A 130 -18.34 -2.91 -8.91
C CYS A 130 -19.41 -2.08 -9.60
N ARG A 131 -19.11 -0.80 -9.84
CA ARG A 131 -19.97 0.09 -10.62
C ARG A 131 -19.43 0.26 -12.03
N LEU A 132 -20.33 0.23 -13.00
CA LEU A 132 -20.05 0.54 -14.40
C LEU A 132 -20.54 1.96 -14.69
N LEU A 133 -19.63 2.81 -15.16
CA LEU A 133 -19.87 4.24 -15.36
C LEU A 133 -19.65 4.68 -16.80
N TRP A 134 -20.38 5.72 -17.18
CA TRP A 134 -20.27 6.43 -18.45
C TRP A 134 -19.97 7.91 -18.21
N ASP A 135 -18.94 8.40 -18.91
CA ASP A 135 -18.54 9.81 -18.98
C ASP A 135 -19.16 10.47 -20.23
N HIS A 136 -20.01 11.48 -20.01
CA HIS A 136 -20.69 12.24 -21.08
C HIS A 136 -19.74 13.11 -21.89
N ASN A 137 -18.61 13.50 -21.30
CA ASN A 137 -17.65 14.42 -21.88
C ASN A 137 -16.55 13.68 -22.65
N SER A 138 -16.54 12.34 -22.61
CA SER A 138 -15.53 11.54 -23.31
C SER A 138 -15.78 11.58 -24.82
N PRO A 139 -14.78 11.98 -25.64
CA PRO A 139 -14.87 11.94 -27.09
C PRO A 139 -14.78 10.50 -27.66
N THR A 140 -14.40 9.53 -26.83
CA THR A 140 -14.21 8.13 -27.22
C THR A 140 -15.23 7.22 -26.52
N GLU A 141 -15.70 6.20 -27.25
CA GLU A 141 -16.56 5.16 -26.69
C GLU A 141 -15.77 4.31 -25.70
N LYS A 142 -16.04 4.51 -24.41
CA LYS A 142 -15.41 3.76 -23.32
C LYS A 142 -16.39 3.58 -22.17
N ILE A 143 -16.20 2.48 -21.44
CA ILE A 143 -16.85 2.25 -20.15
C ILE A 143 -15.80 2.35 -19.05
N MET A 144 -16.18 2.97 -17.93
CA MET A 144 -15.32 3.07 -16.75
C MET A 144 -15.78 2.05 -15.71
N ILE A 145 -14.85 1.33 -15.11
CA ILE A 145 -15.13 0.37 -14.05
C ILE A 145 -14.55 0.94 -12.74
N GLN A 146 -15.43 1.14 -11.77
CA GLN A 146 -15.07 1.48 -10.40
C GLN A 146 -15.18 0.22 -9.55
N LEU A 147 -14.05 -0.33 -9.11
CA LEU A 147 -14.01 -1.59 -8.33
C LEU A 147 -14.73 -1.45 -6.98
N SER A 148 -14.62 -0.29 -6.34
CA SER A 148 -15.40 0.09 -5.16
C SER A 148 -15.55 1.59 -5.08
N GLU A 149 -16.45 2.06 -4.22
CA GLU A 149 -16.74 3.48 -4.08
C GLU A 149 -15.57 4.32 -3.57
N HIS A 150 -14.52 3.68 -3.06
CA HIS A 150 -13.31 4.31 -2.58
C HIS A 150 -12.30 4.62 -3.70
N PHE A 151 -12.40 3.99 -4.87
CA PHE A 151 -11.51 4.30 -6.00
C PHE A 151 -11.89 5.64 -6.62
N PRO A 152 -10.97 6.62 -6.67
CA PRO A 152 -11.20 7.88 -7.35
C PRO A 152 -11.09 7.75 -8.89
N PRO A 153 -11.64 8.70 -9.67
CA PRO A 153 -11.68 8.65 -11.13
C PRO A 153 -10.33 8.39 -11.82
N LEU A 154 -9.24 8.89 -11.26
CA LEU A 154 -7.89 8.67 -11.79
C LEU A 154 -7.53 7.17 -11.92
N LEU A 155 -8.10 6.34 -11.05
CA LEU A 155 -7.83 4.91 -10.90
C LEU A 155 -8.95 3.99 -11.43
N TRP A 156 -9.99 4.55 -12.07
CA TRP A 156 -11.01 3.72 -12.71
C TRP A 156 -10.47 3.08 -13.99
N HIS A 157 -10.71 1.78 -14.18
CA HIS A 157 -10.35 1.11 -15.43
C HIS A 157 -11.18 1.68 -16.56
N THR A 158 -10.52 2.10 -17.64
CA THR A 158 -11.19 2.51 -18.88
C THR A 158 -11.05 1.41 -19.92
N VAL A 159 -12.16 0.79 -20.31
CA VAL A 159 -12.16 -0.31 -21.28
C VAL A 159 -13.11 -0.07 -22.43
N ARG A 160 -12.91 -0.84 -23.52
CA ARG A 160 -13.82 -0.85 -24.65
C ARG A 160 -15.21 -1.34 -24.18
N PRO A 161 -16.31 -0.70 -24.62
CA PRO A 161 -17.66 -1.08 -24.19
C PRO A 161 -18.12 -2.36 -24.90
N SER A 162 -17.64 -3.51 -24.42
CA SER A 162 -18.02 -4.84 -24.92
C SER A 162 -17.96 -5.84 -23.78
N TYR A 163 -18.84 -6.85 -23.78
CA TYR A 163 -18.89 -7.88 -22.74
C TYR A 163 -17.53 -8.56 -22.54
N SER A 164 -16.89 -8.96 -23.64
CA SER A 164 -15.60 -9.66 -23.61
C SER A 164 -14.46 -8.84 -23.02
N ALA A 165 -14.44 -7.51 -23.22
CA ALA A 165 -13.42 -6.65 -22.66
C ALA A 165 -13.57 -6.51 -21.14
N ILE A 166 -14.80 -6.34 -20.66
CA ILE A 166 -15.13 -6.27 -19.23
C ILE A 166 -14.83 -7.60 -18.55
N GLN A 167 -15.27 -8.72 -19.15
CA GLN A 167 -15.01 -10.07 -18.64
C GLN A 167 -13.51 -10.36 -18.49
N ARG A 168 -12.67 -9.96 -19.46
CA ARG A 168 -11.22 -10.15 -19.39
C ARG A 168 -10.56 -9.40 -18.22
N VAL A 169 -11.10 -8.25 -17.82
CA VAL A 169 -10.60 -7.54 -16.63
C VAL A 169 -10.88 -8.36 -15.38
N PHE A 170 -12.13 -8.79 -15.20
CA PHE A 170 -12.53 -9.53 -14.00
C PHE A 170 -11.97 -10.95 -13.92
N ASN A 171 -11.77 -11.63 -15.04
CA ASN A 171 -11.11 -12.93 -15.06
C ASN A 171 -9.70 -12.85 -14.45
N GLU A 172 -8.97 -11.76 -14.66
CA GLU A 172 -7.62 -11.61 -14.11
C GLU A 172 -7.64 -11.45 -12.58
N PHE A 173 -8.65 -10.76 -12.03
CA PHE A 173 -8.90 -10.69 -10.59
C PHE A 173 -9.37 -12.04 -10.02
N LEU A 174 -10.20 -12.77 -10.76
CA LEU A 174 -10.67 -14.11 -10.38
C LEU A 174 -9.53 -15.13 -10.33
N ASP A 175 -8.61 -15.08 -11.29
CA ASP A 175 -7.46 -15.98 -11.33
C ASP A 175 -6.58 -15.74 -10.10
N ALA A 176 -6.29 -14.48 -9.77
CA ALA A 176 -5.54 -14.11 -8.57
C ALA A 176 -6.26 -14.52 -7.26
N ASP A 177 -7.58 -14.32 -7.18
CA ASP A 177 -8.38 -14.73 -6.03
C ASP A 177 -8.45 -16.26 -5.89
N ALA A 178 -8.58 -16.99 -6.99
CA ALA A 178 -8.58 -18.45 -7.00
C ALA A 178 -7.24 -19.04 -6.57
N GLU A 179 -6.12 -18.47 -7.02
CA GLU A 179 -4.78 -18.85 -6.56
C GLU A 179 -4.61 -18.55 -5.06
N HIS A 180 -5.04 -17.38 -4.60
CA HIS A 180 -5.02 -16.99 -3.20
C HIS A 180 -5.85 -17.96 -2.33
N MET A 181 -7.11 -18.23 -2.70
CA MET A 181 -7.98 -19.17 -2.00
C MET A 181 -7.36 -20.57 -1.96
N LYS A 182 -6.84 -21.07 -3.08
CA LYS A 182 -6.20 -22.39 -3.12
C LYS A 182 -5.03 -22.51 -2.15
N LYS A 183 -4.22 -21.45 -1.99
CA LYS A 183 -3.07 -21.43 -1.09
C LYS A 183 -3.47 -21.29 0.38
N TYR A 184 -4.40 -20.38 0.69
CA TYR A 184 -4.64 -19.95 2.07
C TYR A 184 -5.90 -20.48 2.73
N LEU A 185 -6.85 -21.04 1.97
CA LEU A 185 -8.07 -21.61 2.53
C LEU A 185 -7.80 -22.65 3.63
N PRO A 186 -6.86 -23.61 3.47
CA PRO A 186 -6.60 -24.59 4.53
C PRO A 186 -6.16 -23.95 5.84
N TYR A 187 -5.30 -22.93 5.77
CA TYR A 187 -4.81 -22.21 6.95
C TYR A 187 -5.95 -21.50 7.71
N TYR A 188 -6.84 -20.81 6.99
CA TYR A 188 -7.98 -20.13 7.62
C TYR A 188 -9.01 -21.11 8.19
N GLU A 189 -9.21 -22.27 7.55
CA GLU A 189 -10.07 -23.34 8.07
C GLU A 189 -9.50 -23.96 9.35
N GLU A 190 -8.20 -24.24 9.40
CA GLU A 190 -7.52 -24.76 10.58
C GLU A 190 -7.56 -23.78 11.75
N LEU A 191 -7.29 -22.50 11.49
CA LEU A 191 -7.40 -21.42 12.47
C LEU A 191 -8.80 -21.38 13.08
N GLN A 192 -9.83 -21.34 12.22
CA GLN A 192 -11.22 -21.28 12.67
C GLN A 192 -11.56 -22.49 13.55
N ASN A 193 -11.25 -23.70 13.08
CA ASN A 193 -11.50 -24.94 13.83
C ASN A 193 -10.75 -24.95 15.18
N GLY A 194 -9.53 -24.41 15.21
CA GLY A 194 -8.73 -24.28 16.43
C GLY A 194 -9.39 -23.36 17.46
N ILE A 195 -9.86 -22.19 17.04
CA ILE A 195 -10.56 -21.23 17.90
C ILE A 195 -11.85 -21.84 18.45
N GLU A 196 -12.66 -22.47 17.59
CA GLU A 196 -13.92 -23.12 17.98
C GLU A 196 -13.71 -24.26 18.98
N THR A 197 -12.61 -25.01 18.84
CA THR A 197 -12.26 -26.11 19.76
C THR A 197 -11.82 -25.58 21.14
N GLN A 198 -11.04 -24.49 21.18
CA GLN A 198 -10.53 -23.92 22.42
C GLN A 198 -11.63 -23.30 23.30
N THR A 199 -12.63 -22.66 22.70
CA THR A 199 -13.73 -22.03 23.45
C THR A 199 -14.73 -23.03 24.04
N LYS A 200 -14.61 -24.34 23.71
CA LYS A 200 -15.61 -25.38 24.04
C LYS A 200 -17.02 -25.03 23.57
N GLU A 201 -17.16 -24.07 22.66
CA GLU A 201 -18.44 -23.68 22.08
C GLU A 201 -18.75 -24.60 20.90
N SER A 202 -19.12 -25.84 21.20
CA SER A 202 -19.77 -26.68 20.21
C SER A 202 -21.26 -26.29 20.12
N LEU A 203 -21.69 -25.79 18.96
CA LEU A 203 -23.01 -26.05 18.38
C LEU A 203 -24.27 -25.30 18.87
N THR A 204 -24.21 -24.20 19.62
CA THR A 204 -25.46 -23.41 19.88
C THR A 204 -25.37 -21.88 19.72
N GLY A 205 -24.18 -21.31 19.56
CA GLY A 205 -24.01 -19.90 19.20
C GLY A 205 -22.74 -19.73 18.38
N THR A 206 -22.86 -19.28 17.14
CA THR A 206 -21.70 -18.92 16.31
C THR A 206 -20.91 -17.80 16.96
N LEU A 207 -19.60 -17.98 17.12
CA LEU A 207 -18.69 -16.91 17.51
C LEU A 207 -18.91 -15.69 16.60
N SER A 208 -18.92 -14.51 17.19
CA SER A 208 -19.03 -13.25 16.43
C SER A 208 -17.85 -13.15 15.44
N PRO A 209 -18.05 -12.74 14.17
CA PRO A 209 -16.95 -12.51 13.23
C PRO A 209 -15.85 -11.58 13.78
N SER A 210 -16.25 -10.60 14.59
CA SER A 210 -15.31 -9.70 15.27
C SER A 210 -14.45 -10.43 16.31
N TYR A 211 -14.99 -11.45 16.98
CA TYR A 211 -14.23 -12.27 17.93
C TYR A 211 -13.16 -13.09 17.21
N ILE A 212 -13.52 -13.76 16.11
CA ILE A 212 -12.57 -14.54 15.29
C ILE A 212 -11.45 -13.63 14.77
N LYS A 213 -11.82 -12.45 14.23
CA LYS A 213 -10.85 -11.47 13.75
C LYS A 213 -9.90 -10.99 14.85
N ASN A 214 -10.43 -10.68 16.05
CA ASN A 214 -9.59 -10.25 17.17
C ASN A 214 -8.62 -11.35 17.61
N LYS A 215 -9.08 -12.60 17.67
CA LYS A 215 -8.20 -13.76 17.96
C LYS A 215 -7.13 -13.96 16.90
N TYR A 216 -7.50 -13.86 15.63
CA TYR A 216 -6.53 -13.88 14.55
C TYR A 216 -5.47 -12.77 14.68
N ILE A 217 -5.88 -11.54 15.01
CA ILE A 217 -4.95 -10.42 15.21
C ILE A 217 -4.01 -10.69 16.41
N GLU A 218 -4.51 -11.29 17.49
CA GLU A 218 -3.67 -11.73 18.62
C GLU A 218 -2.62 -12.76 18.16
N ASP A 219 -2.99 -13.75 17.35
CA ASP A 219 -2.06 -14.74 16.80
C ASP A 219 -1.03 -14.11 15.85
N MET A 220 -1.39 -13.07 15.09
CA MET A 220 -0.44 -12.36 14.23
C MET A 220 0.62 -11.57 14.99
N ARG A 221 0.42 -11.35 16.30
CA ARG A 221 1.46 -10.80 17.18
C ARG A 221 2.43 -11.87 17.67
N SER A 222 2.11 -13.17 17.66
CA SER A 222 3.08 -14.21 18.02
C SER A 222 3.75 -14.86 16.79
N ARG A 223 3.46 -14.36 15.58
CA ARG A 223 3.93 -14.97 14.35
C ARG A 223 5.41 -14.62 14.08
N ASP A 224 6.21 -15.65 13.80
CA ASP A 224 7.60 -15.49 13.32
C ASP A 224 7.61 -14.75 11.97
N PRO A 225 8.32 -13.61 11.84
CA PRO A 225 8.46 -12.89 10.57
C PRO A 225 8.93 -13.75 9.40
N ARG A 226 9.75 -14.79 9.65
CA ARG A 226 10.24 -15.70 8.60
C ARG A 226 9.16 -16.58 7.97
N SER A 227 7.99 -16.66 8.60
CA SER A 227 6.84 -17.41 8.09
C SER A 227 6.01 -16.61 7.06
N VAL A 228 6.38 -15.36 6.78
CA VAL A 228 5.73 -14.54 5.74
C VAL A 228 6.39 -14.85 4.40
N GLU A 229 5.67 -15.58 3.55
CA GLU A 229 6.12 -15.91 2.20
C GLU A 229 5.75 -14.83 1.20
N MET A 230 6.66 -14.57 0.25
CA MET A 230 6.38 -13.77 -0.94
C MET A 230 5.63 -14.64 -1.95
N ASP A 231 4.43 -14.22 -2.35
CA ASP A 231 3.52 -15.04 -3.15
C ASP A 231 3.79 -14.93 -4.65
N TYR A 232 4.37 -13.81 -5.08
CA TYR A 232 4.44 -13.45 -6.49
C TYR A 232 5.87 -13.17 -6.96
N PRO A 233 6.12 -13.20 -8.28
CA PRO A 233 7.47 -12.94 -8.82
C PRO A 233 7.80 -11.45 -8.97
N LEU A 234 6.80 -10.55 -9.00
CA LEU A 234 7.03 -9.12 -9.16
C LEU A 234 7.11 -8.44 -7.80
N GLU A 235 8.13 -7.62 -7.62
CA GLU A 235 8.35 -6.84 -6.40
C GLU A 235 8.86 -5.44 -6.75
N HIS A 236 8.46 -4.45 -5.96
CA HIS A 236 9.15 -3.16 -5.90
C HIS A 236 9.08 -2.58 -4.49
N SER A 237 10.01 -1.69 -4.17
CA SER A 237 10.07 -1.01 -2.87
C SER A 237 9.67 0.45 -2.99
N LEU A 238 9.06 0.98 -1.93
CA LEU A 238 8.65 2.37 -1.78
C LEU A 238 9.19 2.92 -0.46
N PHE A 239 9.66 4.15 -0.47
CA PHE A 239 9.91 4.91 0.75
C PHE A 239 8.71 5.81 1.05
N LEU A 240 8.18 5.72 2.27
CA LEU A 240 6.95 6.41 2.69
C LEU A 240 7.24 7.63 3.57
N GLY A 241 8.51 8.01 3.75
CA GLY A 241 8.90 9.07 4.69
C GLY A 241 9.19 8.51 6.08
N THR A 242 9.09 9.39 7.07
CA THR A 242 9.36 9.06 8.47
C THR A 242 8.07 8.99 9.30
N SER A 243 8.10 8.22 10.37
CA SER A 243 7.01 8.14 11.36
C SER A 243 7.56 8.28 12.77
N GLY A 244 6.77 8.85 13.69
CA GLY A 244 7.13 8.87 15.12
C GLY A 244 7.02 7.49 15.78
N HIS A 245 6.22 6.58 15.21
CA HIS A 245 6.06 5.22 15.73
C HIS A 245 5.59 4.24 14.65
N PHE A 246 6.09 3.00 14.68
CA PHE A 246 5.79 1.99 13.65
C PHE A 246 4.32 1.56 13.66
N ARG A 247 3.74 1.38 14.86
CA ARG A 247 2.32 1.09 15.08
C ARG A 247 1.34 2.02 14.33
N LEU A 248 1.71 3.28 14.08
CA LEU A 248 0.85 4.19 13.32
C LEU A 248 0.61 3.71 11.89
N ILE A 249 1.57 2.98 11.31
CA ILE A 249 1.44 2.35 10.00
C ILE A 249 0.48 1.16 10.08
N GLU A 250 0.61 0.32 11.11
CA GLU A 250 -0.28 -0.82 11.34
C GLU A 250 -1.73 -0.36 11.52
N ASP A 251 -1.95 0.62 12.40
CA ASP A 251 -3.27 1.19 12.66
C ASP A 251 -3.86 1.81 11.39
N ARG A 252 -3.05 2.51 10.59
CA ARG A 252 -3.49 3.09 9.32
C ARG A 252 -3.95 2.01 8.34
N MET A 253 -3.17 0.94 8.17
CA MET A 253 -3.52 -0.13 7.24
C MET A 253 -4.74 -0.94 7.70
N MET A 254 -4.85 -1.21 9.00
CA MET A 254 -5.96 -2.01 9.54
C MET A 254 -7.28 -1.25 9.64
N LYS A 255 -7.24 0.03 10.05
CA LYS A 255 -8.44 0.77 10.47
C LYS A 255 -8.93 1.77 9.43
N SER A 256 -8.04 2.38 8.64
CA SER A 256 -8.39 3.51 7.78
C SER A 256 -8.08 3.32 6.29
N ASN A 257 -7.41 2.24 5.90
CA ASN A 257 -7.16 1.96 4.48
C ASN A 257 -8.30 1.11 3.85
N PRO A 258 -9.03 1.64 2.85
CA PRO A 258 -10.14 0.92 2.22
C PRO A 258 -9.70 -0.14 1.20
N PHE A 259 -8.40 -0.23 0.87
CA PHE A 259 -7.88 -1.10 -0.18
C PHE A 259 -7.14 -2.32 0.37
N VAL A 260 -7.02 -2.40 1.70
CA VAL A 260 -6.25 -3.41 2.42
C VAL A 260 -7.20 -4.15 3.37
N PHE A 261 -7.07 -5.47 3.45
CA PHE A 261 -7.83 -6.23 4.45
C PHE A 261 -7.41 -5.80 5.86
N GLY A 262 -8.39 -5.62 6.75
CA GLY A 262 -8.13 -5.42 8.17
C GLY A 262 -7.61 -6.69 8.89
N TRP A 263 -7.15 -7.68 8.14
CA TRP A 263 -6.58 -8.95 8.56
C TRP A 263 -5.08 -8.93 8.25
N PRO A 264 -4.23 -8.51 9.20
CA PRO A 264 -2.78 -8.47 8.99
C PRO A 264 -2.23 -9.88 8.76
N LEU A 265 -1.07 -9.97 8.12
CA LEU A 265 -0.31 -11.21 8.00
C LEU A 265 0.83 -11.28 9.01
N LEU A 266 1.25 -10.12 9.53
CA LEU A 266 2.27 -9.96 10.56
C LEU A 266 2.08 -8.58 11.19
N LEU A 267 2.23 -8.49 12.51
CA LEU A 267 2.30 -7.24 13.25
C LEU A 267 3.60 -7.16 14.03
N SER A 268 4.12 -5.95 14.21
CA SER A 268 5.28 -5.67 15.04
C SER A 268 4.92 -5.24 16.46
N ASP A 269 3.80 -4.53 16.65
CA ASP A 269 3.31 -4.10 17.97
C ASP A 269 2.85 -5.30 18.79
N GLY A 270 3.46 -5.52 19.96
CA GLY A 270 3.17 -6.69 20.81
C GLY A 270 3.77 -8.01 20.31
N ASN A 271 4.67 -7.98 19.31
CA ASN A 271 5.25 -9.21 18.74
C ASN A 271 6.59 -9.57 19.36
N GLU A 272 6.67 -10.73 20.01
CA GLU A 272 7.85 -11.18 20.75
C GLU A 272 9.14 -11.28 19.91
N HIS A 273 9.00 -11.48 18.60
CA HIS A 273 10.14 -11.56 17.68
C HIS A 273 10.61 -10.19 17.17
N LEU A 274 9.79 -9.14 17.30
CA LEU A 274 10.03 -7.82 16.69
C LEU A 274 10.04 -6.66 17.69
N GLU A 275 9.30 -6.76 18.78
CA GLU A 275 8.96 -5.66 19.70
C GLU A 275 10.16 -5.06 20.43
N ASP A 276 11.26 -5.80 20.57
CA ASP A 276 12.50 -5.32 21.18
C ASP A 276 13.69 -5.37 20.21
N THR A 277 13.41 -5.50 18.91
CA THR A 277 14.45 -5.57 17.90
C THR A 277 14.58 -4.24 17.16
N PRO A 278 15.77 -3.93 16.59
CA PRO A 278 15.94 -2.75 15.75
C PRO A 278 15.21 -2.87 14.40
N VAL A 279 14.64 -4.03 14.08
CA VAL A 279 13.88 -4.28 12.87
C VAL A 279 12.40 -4.31 13.23
N ARG A 280 11.59 -3.41 12.67
CA ARG A 280 10.13 -3.52 12.79
C ARG A 280 9.55 -3.88 11.44
N MET A 281 8.55 -4.76 11.45
CA MET A 281 7.92 -5.25 10.23
C MET A 281 6.45 -5.56 10.46
N CYS A 282 5.61 -5.19 9.51
CA CYS A 282 4.23 -5.64 9.45
C CYS A 282 3.86 -5.92 7.99
N ALA A 283 2.93 -6.84 7.78
CA ALA A 283 2.55 -7.29 6.46
C ALA A 283 1.03 -7.32 6.31
N PHE A 284 0.55 -6.89 5.15
CA PHE A 284 -0.87 -6.79 4.83
C PHE A 284 -1.16 -7.26 3.42
N ARG A 285 -2.43 -7.52 3.13
CA ARG A 285 -2.88 -7.94 1.81
C ARG A 285 -3.91 -6.97 1.24
N THR A 286 -3.75 -6.63 -0.03
CA THR A 286 -4.75 -5.81 -0.72
C THR A 286 -5.99 -6.63 -1.05
N ILE A 287 -7.15 -5.98 -1.10
CA ILE A 287 -8.45 -6.63 -1.24
C ILE A 287 -8.65 -7.22 -2.63
N TYR A 288 -8.24 -6.48 -3.67
CA TYR A 288 -8.64 -6.74 -5.05
C TYR A 288 -7.59 -7.58 -5.78
N SER A 289 -6.35 -7.12 -5.87
CA SER A 289 -5.26 -7.82 -6.57
C SER A 289 -4.55 -8.88 -5.73
N LYS A 290 -4.91 -9.00 -4.44
CA LYS A 290 -4.27 -9.88 -3.44
C LYS A 290 -2.77 -9.64 -3.29
N SER A 291 -2.30 -8.44 -3.64
CA SER A 291 -0.92 -8.01 -3.49
C SER A 291 -0.53 -7.98 -2.02
N LEU A 292 0.72 -8.31 -1.72
CA LEU A 292 1.32 -8.26 -0.40
C LEU A 292 2.03 -6.91 -0.21
N LEU A 293 1.73 -6.26 0.92
CA LEU A 293 2.35 -5.01 1.35
C LEU A 293 3.15 -5.28 2.62
N MET A 294 4.47 -5.29 2.53
CA MET A 294 5.36 -5.56 3.65
C MET A 294 6.07 -4.28 4.07
N PHE A 295 5.58 -3.67 5.15
CA PHE A 295 6.17 -2.48 5.74
C PHE A 295 7.30 -2.86 6.66
N HIS A 296 8.38 -2.08 6.64
CA HIS A 296 9.50 -2.31 7.53
C HIS A 296 10.31 -1.04 7.82
N THR A 297 11.05 -1.10 8.92
CA THR A 297 12.07 -0.11 9.28
C THR A 297 13.27 -0.81 9.90
N ARG A 298 14.44 -0.18 9.80
CA ARG A 298 15.75 -0.69 10.26
C ARG A 298 16.45 0.38 11.10
N LEU A 299 16.16 0.39 12.40
CA LEU A 299 16.73 1.35 13.35
C LEU A 299 18.24 1.14 13.54
N ASP A 300 18.74 -0.08 13.33
CA ASP A 300 20.17 -0.41 13.35
C ASP A 300 20.97 0.27 12.22
N LEU A 301 20.28 0.76 11.18
CA LEU A 301 20.90 1.41 10.04
C LEU A 301 20.96 2.93 10.16
N GLN A 302 20.60 3.50 11.32
CA GLN A 302 20.79 4.91 11.59
C GLN A 302 22.27 5.30 11.47
N VAL A 303 22.50 6.44 10.82
CA VAL A 303 23.84 6.97 10.55
C VAL A 303 24.32 7.94 11.64
N ASP A 304 23.40 8.46 12.46
CA ASP A 304 23.78 9.34 13.56
C ASP A 304 24.41 8.57 14.72
N HIS A 305 25.73 8.57 14.75
CA HIS A 305 26.52 7.93 15.79
C HIS A 305 26.42 8.65 17.13
N ARG A 306 25.94 9.90 17.19
CA ARG A 306 25.89 10.71 18.42
C ARG A 306 24.74 10.32 19.34
N GLN A 307 23.80 9.53 18.83
CA GLN A 307 22.62 9.03 19.54
C GLN A 307 22.77 7.58 20.02
N VAL A 308 23.83 6.87 19.61
CA VAL A 308 24.14 5.54 20.16
C VAL A 308 24.80 5.73 21.53
N HIS A 309 24.00 5.63 22.59
CA HIS A 309 24.48 5.58 23.97
C HIS A 309 25.49 4.43 24.11
N LEU A 310 26.68 4.74 24.60
CA LEU A 310 27.58 3.70 25.08
C LEU A 310 27.03 3.18 26.42
N PRO A 311 27.25 1.92 26.79
CA PRO A 311 26.80 1.40 28.09
C PRO A 311 27.28 2.31 29.23
N GLY A 312 26.33 2.90 29.98
CA GLY A 312 26.60 3.83 31.10
C GLY A 312 26.19 5.29 30.92
N ASP A 313 25.53 5.68 29.82
CA ASP A 313 24.97 7.03 29.63
C ASP A 313 23.49 7.10 30.11
N ASP A 314 23.19 7.92 31.13
CA ASP A 314 21.85 8.14 31.72
C ASP A 314 21.02 9.20 30.95
N LYS A 315 21.02 9.18 29.62
CA LYS A 315 20.27 10.17 28.82
C LYS A 315 18.98 9.60 28.26
N GLU A 316 17.90 10.38 28.36
CA GLU A 316 16.59 10.07 27.79
C GLU A 316 16.68 9.90 26.27
N ASP A 317 16.09 8.82 25.76
CA ASP A 317 16.02 8.53 24.32
C ASP A 317 15.18 9.60 23.62
N ILE A 318 15.81 10.38 22.75
CA ILE A 318 15.11 11.34 21.88
C ILE A 318 14.22 10.53 20.92
N LEU A 319 12.92 10.86 20.88
CA LEU A 319 11.94 10.30 19.94
C LEU A 319 12.46 10.42 18.49
N LEU A 320 12.97 9.32 17.97
CA LEU A 320 13.64 9.28 16.70
C LEU A 320 12.63 8.92 15.61
N GLU A 321 12.42 9.85 14.68
CA GLU A 321 11.61 9.62 13.49
C GLU A 321 12.19 8.45 12.67
N MET A 322 11.42 7.37 12.54
CA MET A 322 11.86 6.15 11.87
C MET A 322 11.48 6.14 10.38
N PRO A 323 12.39 5.82 9.47
CA PRO A 323 12.07 5.72 8.05
C PRO A 323 11.20 4.49 7.79
N ILE A 324 10.12 4.67 7.03
CA ILE A 324 9.18 3.61 6.70
C ILE A 324 9.37 3.23 5.23
N PHE A 325 9.62 1.95 5.00
CA PHE A 325 9.68 1.35 3.68
C PHE A 325 8.51 0.39 3.50
N CYS A 326 8.07 0.20 2.26
CA CYS A 326 7.10 -0.82 1.90
C CYS A 326 7.60 -1.60 0.69
N ASN A 327 7.75 -2.92 0.85
CA ASN A 327 7.95 -3.83 -0.27
C ASN A 327 6.57 -4.31 -0.74
N VAL A 328 6.27 -4.06 -2.01
CA VAL A 328 5.04 -4.46 -2.66
C VAL A 328 5.32 -5.68 -3.52
N ASN A 329 4.68 -6.80 -3.23
CA ASN A 329 4.76 -8.02 -4.00
C ASN A 329 3.41 -8.34 -4.63
N TYR A 330 3.36 -8.52 -5.94
CA TYR A 330 2.09 -8.50 -6.68
C TYR A 330 2.12 -9.45 -7.90
N PRO A 331 0.95 -9.97 -8.34
CA PRO A 331 0.88 -10.92 -9.43
C PRO A 331 1.26 -10.31 -10.78
N VAL A 332 1.77 -11.15 -11.68
CA VAL A 332 1.95 -10.80 -13.10
C VAL A 332 0.59 -10.52 -13.71
N ASN A 333 0.42 -9.31 -14.25
CA ASN A 333 -0.88 -8.83 -14.67
C ASN A 333 -0.77 -7.90 -15.87
N THR A 334 -1.88 -7.75 -16.60
CA THR A 334 -1.99 -6.86 -17.77
C THR A 334 -3.19 -5.93 -17.69
N ARG A 335 -4.19 -6.26 -16.86
CA ARG A 335 -5.47 -5.58 -16.75
C ARG A 335 -5.81 -5.21 -15.32
N MET A 336 -5.27 -5.90 -14.30
CA MET A 336 -5.45 -5.48 -12.90
C MET A 336 -4.87 -4.08 -12.65
N CYS A 337 -3.78 -3.71 -13.32
CA CYS A 337 -3.21 -2.36 -13.34
C CYS A 337 -4.02 -1.31 -14.15
N GLY A 338 -5.13 -1.69 -14.78
CA GLY A 338 -5.88 -0.81 -15.68
C GLY A 338 -5.23 -0.61 -17.05
N GLY A 339 -4.18 -1.39 -17.35
CA GLY A 339 -3.32 -1.23 -18.50
C GLY A 339 -2.25 -0.16 -18.27
N ARG A 340 -1.09 -0.34 -18.92
CA ARG A 340 0.07 0.56 -18.81
C ARG A 340 -0.27 2.06 -18.91
N PRO A 341 -1.17 2.52 -19.81
CA PRO A 341 -1.51 3.94 -19.90
C PRO A 341 -2.13 4.53 -18.64
N LEU A 342 -2.88 3.73 -17.86
CA LEU A 342 -3.47 4.20 -16.59
C LEU A 342 -2.36 4.51 -15.59
N VAL A 343 -1.42 3.58 -15.39
CA VAL A 343 -0.30 3.75 -14.46
C VAL A 343 0.63 4.87 -14.91
N GLN A 344 0.88 4.99 -16.22
CA GLN A 344 1.64 6.13 -16.78
C GLN A 344 0.99 7.47 -16.44
N ARG A 345 -0.34 7.59 -16.62
CA ARG A 345 -1.08 8.80 -16.26
C ARG A 345 -1.03 9.06 -14.75
N PHE A 346 -1.17 8.02 -13.93
CA PHE A 346 -1.08 8.13 -12.48
C PHE A 346 0.29 8.70 -12.08
N ASN A 347 1.37 8.12 -12.58
CA ASN A 347 2.74 8.58 -12.35
C ASN A 347 2.96 10.04 -12.73
N GLN A 348 2.44 10.46 -13.89
CA GLN A 348 2.54 11.86 -14.33
C GLN A 348 1.75 12.82 -13.44
N VAL A 349 0.51 12.46 -13.08
CA VAL A 349 -0.39 13.33 -12.30
C VAL A 349 0.05 13.41 -10.83
N MET A 350 0.51 12.30 -10.28
CA MET A 350 0.92 12.17 -8.88
C MET A 350 2.40 12.43 -8.64
N ASN A 351 3.20 12.55 -9.72
CA ASN A 351 4.65 12.70 -9.68
C ASN A 351 5.32 11.52 -8.95
N THR A 352 5.05 10.32 -9.43
CA THR A 352 5.56 9.04 -8.89
C THR A 352 6.17 8.18 -9.99
N SER A 353 6.92 7.15 -9.61
CA SER A 353 7.66 6.27 -10.52
C SER A 353 7.28 4.78 -10.43
N TYR A 354 5.99 4.46 -10.21
CA TYR A 354 5.54 3.07 -10.11
C TYR A 354 5.81 2.26 -11.39
N PRO A 355 6.17 0.96 -11.27
CA PRO A 355 6.15 0.03 -12.39
C PRO A 355 4.79 0.03 -13.09
N LEU A 356 4.78 0.00 -14.44
CA LEU A 356 3.57 0.19 -15.24
C LEU A 356 2.54 -0.95 -15.18
N ASP A 357 2.92 -2.03 -14.53
CA ASP A 357 2.13 -3.21 -14.19
C ASP A 357 1.68 -3.23 -12.72
N THR A 358 1.91 -2.16 -11.96
CA THR A 358 1.43 -2.06 -10.57
C THR A 358 -0.10 -2.08 -10.51
N PRO A 359 -0.73 -2.99 -9.75
CA PRO A 359 -2.19 -3.05 -9.63
C PRO A 359 -2.83 -1.76 -9.10
N VAL A 360 -4.04 -1.45 -9.56
CA VAL A 360 -4.68 -0.16 -9.21
C VAL A 360 -4.98 0.00 -7.73
N ASP A 361 -5.20 -1.09 -7.01
CA ASP A 361 -5.49 -1.06 -5.57
C ASP A 361 -4.24 -0.73 -4.76
N VAL A 362 -3.05 -1.19 -5.17
CA VAL A 362 -1.76 -0.74 -4.60
C VAL A 362 -1.56 0.76 -4.84
N LEU A 363 -1.82 1.25 -6.05
CA LEU A 363 -1.75 2.69 -6.34
C LEU A 363 -2.71 3.48 -5.45
N ALA A 364 -3.91 2.95 -5.22
CA ALA A 364 -4.93 3.56 -4.38
C ALA A 364 -4.54 3.55 -2.89
N THR A 365 -3.93 2.46 -2.39
CA THR A 365 -3.44 2.34 -1.02
C THR A 365 -2.56 3.52 -0.62
N PHE A 366 -1.69 3.95 -1.53
CA PHE A 366 -0.69 4.99 -1.26
C PHE A 366 -1.01 6.35 -1.89
N SER A 367 -2.17 6.50 -2.53
CA SER A 367 -2.49 7.73 -3.27
C SER A 367 -2.64 8.98 -2.37
N ARG A 368 -2.72 8.78 -1.04
CA ARG A 368 -2.81 9.85 -0.04
C ARG A 368 -1.46 10.24 0.56
N GLU A 369 -0.43 9.42 0.35
CA GLU A 369 0.89 9.67 0.94
C GLU A 369 1.57 10.84 0.22
N SER A 370 2.00 11.84 0.98
CA SER A 370 2.65 13.05 0.45
C SER A 370 4.16 12.89 0.26
N THR A 371 4.75 11.90 0.91
CA THR A 371 6.20 11.67 1.02
C THR A 371 6.67 10.44 0.23
N LEU A 372 5.80 9.87 -0.60
CA LEU A 372 6.09 8.66 -1.34
C LEU A 372 7.20 8.88 -2.37
N LYS A 373 8.26 8.08 -2.29
CA LYS A 373 9.40 8.12 -3.20
C LYS A 373 9.75 6.71 -3.68
N GLY A 374 9.96 6.57 -4.98
CA GLY A 374 10.62 5.43 -5.59
C GLY A 374 12.14 5.63 -5.58
N THR A 375 12.86 4.69 -6.19
CA THR A 375 14.31 4.78 -6.33
C THR A 375 14.73 5.97 -7.19
N GLN A 376 13.96 6.31 -8.23
CA GLN A 376 14.27 7.44 -9.09
C GLN A 376 14.19 8.78 -8.32
N GLU A 377 13.13 8.99 -7.55
CA GLU A 377 12.95 10.20 -6.76
C GLU A 377 14.05 10.34 -5.70
N LEU A 378 14.45 9.24 -5.05
CA LEU A 378 15.58 9.25 -4.11
C LEU A 378 16.92 9.53 -4.79
N VAL A 379 17.14 9.05 -6.02
CA VAL A 379 18.35 9.38 -6.80
C VAL A 379 18.38 10.87 -7.17
N GLU A 380 17.24 11.44 -7.55
CA GLU A 380 17.11 12.87 -7.82
C GLU A 380 17.35 13.71 -6.56
N GLU A 381 16.81 13.29 -5.42
CA GLU A 381 17.05 13.89 -4.12
C GLU A 381 18.52 13.79 -3.70
N LEU A 382 19.17 12.64 -3.91
CA LEU A 382 20.59 12.45 -3.63
C LEU A 382 21.45 13.45 -4.44
N LYS A 383 21.15 13.62 -5.73
CA LYS A 383 21.84 14.61 -6.59
C LYS A 383 21.61 16.03 -6.10
N PHE A 384 20.39 16.38 -5.72
CA PHE A 384 20.07 17.68 -5.15
C PHE A 384 20.85 17.95 -3.86
N LEU A 385 20.83 16.99 -2.91
CA LEU A 385 21.52 17.10 -1.62
C LEU A 385 23.03 17.20 -1.80
N THR A 386 23.59 16.50 -2.80
CA THR A 386 25.01 16.61 -3.16
C THR A 386 25.35 18.03 -3.57
N ALA A 387 24.64 18.58 -4.56
CA ALA A 387 24.84 19.95 -5.02
C ALA A 387 24.60 20.99 -3.90
N ALA A 388 23.65 20.74 -2.99
CA ALA A 388 23.38 21.60 -1.85
C ALA A 388 24.53 21.57 -0.83
N SER A 389 25.09 20.39 -0.56
CA SER A 389 26.20 20.21 0.39
C SER A 389 27.51 20.86 -0.08
N GLU A 390 27.72 20.97 -1.39
CA GLU A 390 28.90 21.63 -1.97
C GLU A 390 28.82 23.17 -1.95
N ARG A 391 27.59 23.72 -2.02
CA ARG A 391 27.36 25.16 -2.20
C ARG A 391 27.17 25.95 -0.91
N ALA A 392 26.84 25.30 0.20
CA ALA A 392 26.49 25.96 1.44
C ALA A 392 27.51 25.61 2.55
N PRO A 393 28.18 26.60 3.17
CA PRO A 393 28.89 26.35 4.42
C PRO A 393 27.88 25.89 5.47
N GLU A 394 28.14 24.76 6.14
CA GLU A 394 27.24 24.17 7.16
C GLU A 394 26.84 25.13 8.30
N VAL A 395 27.58 26.22 8.46
CA VAL A 395 27.46 27.20 9.55
C VAL A 395 26.27 28.17 9.35
N GLU A 396 25.78 28.39 8.13
CA GLU A 396 24.86 29.52 7.86
C GLU A 396 23.35 29.23 7.99
N ARG A 397 22.92 27.98 8.25
CA ARG A 397 21.47 27.66 8.26
C ARG A 397 20.87 27.25 9.59
N VAL A 398 21.64 27.16 10.65
CA VAL A 398 21.09 26.73 11.94
C VAL A 398 21.73 27.49 13.10
N LEU A 399 21.36 28.76 13.25
CA LEU A 399 21.85 29.64 14.33
C LEU A 399 21.33 29.25 15.74
N HIS A 400 20.41 28.28 15.88
CA HIS A 400 19.78 27.93 17.17
C HIS A 400 19.41 26.45 17.33
N ILE A 401 20.28 25.50 16.95
CA ILE A 401 20.08 24.08 17.26
C ILE A 401 21.38 23.55 17.87
N SER A 402 21.28 22.94 19.04
CA SER A 402 22.45 22.44 19.79
C SER A 402 23.19 21.35 19.00
N GLU A 403 24.47 21.12 19.27
CA GLU A 403 25.24 20.03 18.63
C GLU A 403 24.64 18.62 18.85
N ASN A 404 23.68 18.51 19.78
CA ASN A 404 22.95 17.30 20.16
C ASN A 404 21.62 17.11 19.39
N GLU A 405 21.19 18.06 18.57
CA GLU A 405 19.91 17.98 17.85
C GLU A 405 20.12 17.57 16.38
N LEU A 406 19.78 16.31 16.12
CA LEU A 406 19.44 15.60 14.87
C LEU A 406 20.30 15.89 13.62
N SER A 407 21.22 14.97 13.30
CA SER A 407 21.89 14.95 11.98
C SER A 407 20.92 14.85 10.80
N SER A 408 19.74 14.23 10.97
CA SER A 408 18.69 14.11 9.93
C SER A 408 18.13 15.45 9.47
N ASN A 409 18.34 16.53 10.22
CA ASN A 409 17.92 17.88 9.84
C ASN A 409 19.01 18.68 9.14
N ARG A 410 20.24 18.16 9.07
CA ARG A 410 21.36 18.76 8.35
C ARG A 410 21.47 18.16 6.95
N ILE A 411 21.88 18.97 5.98
CA ILE A 411 22.03 18.55 4.57
C ILE A 411 22.92 17.30 4.45
N LEU A 412 24.03 17.24 5.19
CA LEU A 412 24.93 16.07 5.17
C LEU A 412 24.31 14.81 5.79
N GLY A 413 23.50 14.94 6.83
CA GLY A 413 22.80 13.79 7.39
C GLY A 413 21.68 13.32 6.47
N GLN A 414 20.91 14.22 5.87
CA GLN A 414 19.91 13.86 4.85
C GLN A 414 20.56 13.16 3.65
N LEU A 415 21.74 13.62 3.21
CA LEU A 415 22.52 12.96 2.17
C LEU A 415 22.89 11.52 2.59
N ALA A 416 23.44 11.36 3.79
CA ALA A 416 23.83 10.06 4.34
C ALA A 416 22.62 9.10 4.49
N TYR A 417 21.49 9.58 5.01
CA TYR A 417 20.26 8.79 5.11
C TYR A 417 19.74 8.38 3.72
N THR A 418 19.74 9.29 2.75
CA THR A 418 19.30 9.00 1.37
C THR A 418 20.14 7.88 0.73
N ILE A 419 21.46 7.83 0.99
CA ILE A 419 22.32 6.73 0.56
C ILE A 419 21.84 5.39 1.16
N VAL A 420 21.57 5.35 2.47
CA VAL A 420 21.06 4.13 3.13
C VAL A 420 19.68 3.74 2.59
N TYR A 421 18.81 4.72 2.32
CA TYR A 421 17.46 4.47 1.80
C TYR A 421 17.51 3.86 0.41
N LEU A 422 18.39 4.34 -0.47
CA LEU A 422 18.62 3.74 -1.79
C LEU A 422 19.11 2.29 -1.69
N ALA A 423 19.94 1.97 -0.69
CA ALA A 423 20.37 0.60 -0.45
C ALA A 423 19.23 -0.29 0.04
N LEU A 424 18.41 0.21 0.98
CA LEU A 424 17.23 -0.52 1.48
C LEU A 424 16.17 -0.75 0.41
N MET A 425 16.04 0.16 -0.54
CA MET A 425 15.17 0.01 -1.71
C MET A 425 15.79 -0.85 -2.83
N ASN A 426 16.92 -1.52 -2.56
CA ASN A 426 17.63 -2.39 -3.49
C ASN A 426 17.92 -1.72 -4.84
N TYR A 427 18.39 -0.47 -4.82
CA TYR A 427 18.71 0.27 -6.04
C TYR A 427 19.79 -0.46 -6.84
N THR A 428 19.44 -0.91 -8.04
CA THR A 428 20.25 -1.85 -8.83
C THR A 428 21.62 -1.32 -9.24
N ARG A 429 21.81 0.00 -9.31
CA ARG A 429 23.07 0.66 -9.64
C ARG A 429 23.73 1.32 -8.44
N PHE A 430 23.47 0.81 -7.24
CA PHE A 430 24.00 1.37 -5.99
C PHE A 430 25.53 1.47 -6.00
N VAL A 431 26.23 0.45 -6.51
CA VAL A 431 27.69 0.44 -6.49
C VAL A 431 28.25 1.54 -7.39
N GLU A 432 27.76 1.63 -8.62
CA GLU A 432 28.28 2.54 -9.65
C GLU A 432 27.88 3.99 -9.41
N ASP A 433 26.59 4.23 -9.08
CA ASP A 433 26.04 5.58 -9.00
C ASP A 433 26.13 6.18 -7.59
N VAL A 434 26.31 5.35 -6.55
CA VAL A 434 26.34 5.79 -5.14
C VAL A 434 27.69 5.46 -4.50
N PHE A 435 28.02 4.18 -4.32
CA PHE A 435 29.22 3.81 -3.55
C PHE A 435 30.50 4.43 -4.12
N GLU A 436 30.78 4.25 -5.42
CA GLU A 436 32.01 4.77 -6.04
C GLU A 436 32.09 6.30 -6.07
N VAL A 437 30.96 6.99 -5.95
CA VAL A 437 30.88 8.46 -5.87
C VAL A 437 31.17 8.96 -4.44
N TYR A 438 30.61 8.32 -3.42
CA TYR A 438 30.57 8.87 -2.05
C TYR A 438 31.51 8.20 -1.05
N TRP A 439 32.14 7.06 -1.37
CA TRP A 439 32.94 6.32 -0.38
C TRP A 439 34.18 7.06 0.14
N ARG A 440 34.65 8.10 -0.56
CA ARG A 440 35.74 9.01 -0.14
C ARG A 440 35.25 10.39 0.30
N HIS A 441 33.97 10.54 0.57
CA HIS A 441 33.40 11.82 0.93
C HIS A 441 34.06 12.39 2.20
N PRO A 442 34.28 13.72 2.34
CA PRO A 442 34.94 14.31 3.51
C PRO A 442 34.24 14.04 4.85
N SER A 443 32.90 13.97 4.83
CA SER A 443 32.09 13.62 6.01
C SER A 443 32.13 12.13 6.34
N ASP A 444 32.39 11.82 7.61
CA ASP A 444 32.35 10.47 8.17
C ASP A 444 30.94 9.84 8.10
N LEU A 445 29.88 10.62 8.32
CA LEU A 445 28.49 10.17 8.20
C LEU A 445 28.19 9.56 6.82
N VAL A 446 28.65 10.23 5.77
CA VAL A 446 28.46 9.78 4.38
C VAL A 446 29.26 8.51 4.10
N ARG A 447 30.50 8.39 4.62
CA ARG A 447 31.30 7.17 4.49
C ARG A 447 30.67 5.99 5.26
N ILE A 448 30.13 6.23 6.45
CA ILE A 448 29.38 5.23 7.22
C ILE A 448 28.11 4.80 6.46
N ALA A 449 27.39 5.72 5.83
CA ALA A 449 26.25 5.39 4.98
C ALA A 449 26.64 4.46 3.82
N CYS A 450 27.75 4.76 3.14
CA CYS A 450 28.29 3.91 2.07
C CYS A 450 28.64 2.51 2.58
N ALA A 451 29.25 2.42 3.76
CA ALA A 451 29.57 1.14 4.39
C ALA A 451 28.33 0.32 4.75
N LYS A 452 27.30 0.96 5.32
CA LYS A 452 26.01 0.30 5.60
C LYS A 452 25.33 -0.17 4.31
N GLY A 453 25.36 0.65 3.26
CA GLY A 453 24.86 0.27 1.94
C GLY A 453 25.60 -0.94 1.37
N ALA A 454 26.94 -0.93 1.40
CA ALA A 454 27.75 -2.08 0.97
C ALA A 454 27.45 -3.35 1.77
N HIS A 455 27.21 -3.21 3.09
CA HIS A 455 26.79 -4.32 3.94
C HIS A 455 25.42 -4.90 3.53
N ILE A 456 24.43 -4.05 3.22
CA ILE A 456 23.10 -4.49 2.73
C ILE A 456 23.22 -5.31 1.44
N PHE A 457 24.08 -4.88 0.50
CA PHE A 457 24.35 -5.63 -0.73
C PHE A 457 25.29 -6.82 -0.56
N GLY A 458 25.74 -7.14 0.66
CA GLY A 458 26.66 -8.25 0.93
C GLY A 458 28.06 -8.06 0.32
N ARG A 459 28.46 -6.82 0.00
CA ARG A 459 29.73 -6.48 -0.65
C ARG A 459 30.84 -6.24 0.38
N GLN A 460 31.32 -7.34 0.98
CA GLN A 460 32.38 -7.33 1.99
C GLN A 460 33.70 -6.75 1.46
N ASP A 461 33.99 -6.94 0.18
CA ASP A 461 35.16 -6.37 -0.49
C ASP A 461 35.17 -4.83 -0.44
N LEU A 462 34.00 -4.21 -0.64
CA LEU A 462 33.83 -2.76 -0.58
C LEU A 462 33.93 -2.25 0.87
N LEU A 463 33.39 -3.01 1.82
CA LEU A 463 33.44 -2.68 3.24
C LEU A 463 34.88 -2.71 3.78
N GLU A 464 35.64 -3.77 3.46
CA GLU A 464 37.06 -3.87 3.80
C GLU A 464 37.89 -2.74 3.17
N LYS A 465 37.64 -2.43 1.89
CA LYS A 465 38.28 -1.30 1.18
C LYS A 465 38.08 0.01 1.95
N LEU A 466 36.86 0.26 2.43
CA LEU A 466 36.52 1.47 3.18
C LEU A 466 37.19 1.50 4.56
N ILE A 467 37.13 0.41 5.32
CA ILE A 467 37.75 0.32 6.66
C ILE A 467 39.27 0.51 6.62
N ARG A 468 39.94 -0.04 5.61
CA ARG A 468 41.39 0.11 5.43
C ARG A 468 41.80 1.57 5.20
N GLN A 469 40.94 2.36 4.56
CA GLN A 469 41.22 3.78 4.26
C GLN A 469 40.70 4.74 5.33
N GLU A 470 39.81 4.28 6.21
CA GLU A 470 39.28 5.12 7.28
C GLU A 470 40.37 5.48 8.31
N PRO A 471 40.51 6.77 8.68
CA PRO A 471 41.41 7.20 9.75
C PRO A 471 41.08 6.56 11.09
N GLU A 472 42.08 6.41 11.96
CA GLU A 472 41.87 5.92 13.32
C GLU A 472 40.93 6.86 14.11
N GLY A 473 39.94 6.28 14.78
CA GLY A 473 38.96 7.05 15.53
C GLY A 473 37.63 6.33 15.75
N ARG A 474 36.64 7.07 16.25
CA ARG A 474 35.26 6.58 16.45
C ARG A 474 34.63 6.05 15.15
N PRO A 475 34.75 6.71 13.98
CA PRO A 475 34.16 6.22 12.73
C PRO A 475 34.69 4.84 12.33
N LYS A 476 36.01 4.62 12.38
CA LYS A 476 36.62 3.32 12.07
C LYS A 476 36.14 2.20 12.98
N LYS A 477 36.05 2.45 14.30
CA LYS A 477 35.50 1.47 15.25
C LYS A 477 34.05 1.09 14.92
N MET A 478 33.24 2.04 14.46
CA MET A 478 31.86 1.77 14.06
C MET A 478 31.76 0.98 12.76
N LEU A 479 32.60 1.29 11.77
CA LEU A 479 32.68 0.50 10.55
C LEU A 479 33.07 -0.95 10.85
N MET A 480 34.04 -1.16 11.75
CA MET A 480 34.41 -2.50 12.21
C MET A 480 33.26 -3.21 12.94
N LYS A 481 32.47 -2.50 13.76
CA LYS A 481 31.26 -3.07 14.40
C LYS A 481 30.22 -3.50 13.35
N THR A 482 30.11 -2.77 12.24
CA THR A 482 29.22 -3.11 11.11
C THR A 482 29.67 -4.38 10.39
N MET A 483 30.97 -4.72 10.40
CA MET A 483 31.44 -6.04 9.95
C MET A 483 31.10 -7.14 10.96
N CYS A 484 31.30 -6.89 12.27
CA CYS A 484 31.09 -7.91 13.30
C CYS A 484 29.62 -8.25 13.59
N SER A 485 28.64 -7.53 13.02
CA SER A 485 27.21 -7.86 13.15
C SER A 485 26.76 -9.07 12.33
N GLU A 486 27.69 -9.74 11.60
CA GLU A 486 27.47 -11.00 10.87
C GLU A 486 26.81 -12.11 11.71
N GLY A 487 26.97 -12.08 13.04
CA GLY A 487 26.34 -13.07 13.94
C GLY A 487 24.82 -12.94 14.10
N ASN A 488 24.23 -11.77 13.87
CA ASN A 488 22.80 -11.53 14.12
C ASN A 488 21.98 -11.26 12.83
N ALA A 489 22.59 -10.66 11.80
CA ALA A 489 21.88 -10.28 10.57
C ALA A 489 21.64 -11.45 9.60
N ALA A 490 22.47 -12.51 9.65
CA ALA A 490 22.27 -13.74 8.86
C ALA A 490 20.97 -14.49 9.22
N SER A 491 20.24 -14.01 10.23
CA SER A 491 19.01 -14.59 10.73
C SER A 491 17.74 -13.91 10.15
N ILE A 492 17.85 -12.84 9.35
CA ILE A 492 16.67 -12.11 8.83
C ILE A 492 16.68 -11.98 7.29
N THR A 493 17.79 -12.25 6.61
CA THR A 493 17.92 -12.15 5.14
C THR A 493 17.78 -13.48 4.38
N LYS A 494 17.10 -14.47 4.96
CA LYS A 494 16.64 -15.66 4.24
C LYS A 494 15.19 -15.97 4.55
#